data_AF-A0A2S8F6E9-F1
#
_entry.id   AF-A0A2S8F6E9-F1
#
_cell.length_a   1.000
_cell.length_b   1.000
_cell.length_c   1.000
_cell.angle_alpha   90.00
_cell.angle_beta   90.00
_cell.angle_gamma   90.00
#
_symmetry.space_group_name_H-M   'P 1'
#
loop_
_entity.id
_entity.type
_entity.pdbx_description
1 polymer ?
#
loop_
_entity_poly.entity_id
_entity_poly.type
_entity_poly.pdbx_seq_one_letter_code
_entity_poly.pdbx_strand_id
1 'polypeptide(L)'
;MPPLVLASQGIVKMIHRLPLFTFPVLLIILLGSGCSMIQPASSYDSDPTQDQANMPPNQPMILVDIQPKESRGSTQRIPLAQAPTLQAAVDQSKAGGKFKRFHIAVSRLPQYPGGQPQKLVSKYDHIEKAIPFEYDYQLQAGDRVVIVEDPSNTMDDIFGGIVGPLRAMAGGEAAHTSPF
;
A
#
# COMPACT_ATOMS: atom_id res chain seq x y z
N MET A 1 79.79 -17.38 -3.23
CA MET A 1 80.32 -16.35 -4.15
C MET A 1 80.14 -16.85 -5.58
N PRO A 2 79.89 -16.01 -6.60
CA PRO A 2 78.79 -15.08 -6.95
C PRO A 2 78.07 -15.63 -8.24
N PRO A 3 77.41 -14.87 -9.16
CA PRO A 3 76.85 -13.50 -9.12
C PRO A 3 75.35 -13.38 -9.52
N LEU A 4 74.85 -12.16 -9.30
CA LEU A 4 73.64 -11.53 -9.83
C LEU A 4 73.52 -11.63 -11.36
N VAL A 5 72.29 -11.83 -11.87
CA VAL A 5 71.86 -11.29 -13.17
C VAL A 5 70.46 -10.69 -13.05
N LEU A 6 70.42 -9.38 -13.26
CA LEU A 6 69.25 -8.52 -13.45
C LEU A 6 68.65 -8.81 -14.84
N ALA A 7 67.34 -9.06 -14.96
CA ALA A 7 66.65 -9.06 -16.25
C ALA A 7 65.31 -8.33 -16.15
N SER A 8 65.35 -7.06 -16.53
CA SER A 8 64.24 -6.17 -16.84
C SER A 8 63.70 -6.51 -18.22
N GLN A 9 62.42 -6.91 -18.35
CA GLN A 9 61.53 -6.71 -19.52
C GLN A 9 60.09 -6.88 -18.98
N GLY A 10 59.07 -6.09 -19.27
CA GLY A 10 58.81 -5.03 -20.23
C GLY A 10 57.29 -4.93 -20.27
N ILE A 11 56.71 -3.91 -19.63
CA ILE A 11 55.24 -3.71 -19.64
C ILE A 11 54.87 -3.26 -21.05
N VAL A 12 54.47 -4.21 -21.89
CA VAL A 12 53.91 -3.91 -23.21
C VAL A 12 52.55 -3.29 -23.00
N LYS A 13 52.53 -1.98 -23.11
CA LYS A 13 51.35 -1.11 -23.15
C LYS A 13 50.54 -1.41 -24.42
N MET A 14 49.72 -2.47 -24.38
CA MET A 14 48.73 -2.74 -25.43
C MET A 14 47.54 -1.79 -25.25
N ILE A 15 47.72 -0.53 -25.68
CA ILE A 15 46.60 0.36 -26.02
C ILE A 15 45.96 -0.25 -27.26
N HIS A 16 44.99 -1.13 -27.05
CA HIS A 16 44.08 -1.56 -28.10
C HIS A 16 43.25 -0.33 -28.48
N ARG A 17 43.53 0.20 -29.67
CA ARG A 17 42.70 1.22 -30.33
C ARG A 17 41.35 0.58 -30.65
N LEU A 18 40.43 0.64 -29.70
CA LEU A 18 39.02 0.38 -29.97
C LEU A 18 38.53 1.47 -30.93
N PRO A 19 37.98 1.12 -32.10
CA PRO A 19 37.49 2.10 -33.05
C PRO A 19 36.38 2.92 -32.40
N LEU A 20 36.54 4.25 -32.40
CA LEU A 20 35.67 5.24 -31.74
C LEU A 20 34.18 5.16 -32.16
N PHE A 21 33.86 4.39 -33.20
CA PHE A 21 32.53 4.19 -33.75
C PHE A 21 31.73 3.06 -33.10
N THR A 22 32.29 2.27 -32.17
CA THR A 22 31.55 1.21 -31.47
C THR A 22 30.74 1.71 -30.27
N PHE A 23 31.04 2.90 -29.75
CA PHE A 23 30.32 3.49 -28.62
C PHE A 23 28.84 3.86 -28.91
N PRO A 24 28.48 4.52 -30.02
CA PRO A 24 27.08 4.90 -30.27
C PRO A 24 26.19 3.69 -30.55
N VAL A 25 26.72 2.64 -31.20
CA VAL A 25 25.95 1.41 -31.47
C VAL A 25 25.64 0.65 -30.17
N LEU A 26 26.60 0.59 -29.24
CA LEU A 26 26.40 -0.05 -27.94
C LEU A 26 25.39 0.71 -27.07
N LEU A 27 25.38 2.05 -27.14
CA LEU A 27 24.42 2.90 -26.42
C LEU A 27 22.98 2.68 -26.90
N ILE A 28 22.76 2.51 -28.20
CA ILE A 28 21.42 2.25 -28.77
C ILE A 28 20.90 0.87 -28.34
N ILE A 29 21.76 -0.15 -28.26
CA ILE A 29 21.38 -1.50 -27.79
C ILE A 29 21.02 -1.48 -26.30
N LEU A 30 21.74 -0.71 -25.48
CA LEU A 30 21.43 -0.56 -24.05
C LEU A 30 20.13 0.22 -23.80
N LEU A 31 19.82 1.23 -24.61
CA LEU A 31 18.57 2.00 -24.51
C LEU A 31 17.35 1.21 -25.04
N GLY A 32 17.56 0.21 -25.91
CA GLY A 32 16.50 -0.66 -26.45
C GLY A 32 16.14 -1.85 -25.56
N SER A 33 16.84 -2.07 -24.44
CA SER A 33 16.53 -3.09 -23.45
C SER A 33 15.41 -2.62 -22.51
N GLY A 34 14.27 -2.23 -23.08
CA GLY A 34 13.05 -2.01 -22.33
C GLY A 34 12.61 -3.33 -21.71
N CYS A 35 12.62 -3.43 -20.38
CA CYS A 35 11.94 -4.48 -19.64
C CYS A 35 10.43 -4.34 -19.89
N SER A 36 9.94 -4.89 -21.00
CA SER A 36 8.51 -5.19 -21.18
C SER A 36 8.19 -6.38 -20.30
N MET A 37 8.14 -6.18 -18.98
CA MET A 37 7.45 -7.10 -18.09
C MET A 37 5.96 -6.92 -18.37
N ILE A 38 5.48 -7.55 -19.45
CA ILE A 38 4.08 -7.89 -19.61
C ILE A 38 3.77 -8.81 -18.42
N GLN A 39 3.25 -8.20 -17.36
CA GLN A 39 2.46 -8.96 -16.40
C GLN A 39 1.23 -9.40 -17.19
N PRO A 40 0.95 -10.71 -17.33
CA PRO A 40 -0.37 -11.11 -17.74
C PRO A 40 -1.31 -10.45 -16.74
N ALA A 41 -2.29 -9.70 -17.26
CA ALA A 41 -3.46 -9.33 -16.49
C ALA A 41 -4.14 -10.65 -16.09
N SER A 42 -3.66 -11.25 -15.00
CA SER A 42 -4.47 -12.09 -14.16
C SER A 42 -5.59 -11.17 -13.74
N SER A 43 -6.73 -11.34 -14.39
CA SER A 43 -8.03 -10.97 -13.89
C SER A 43 -8.00 -11.10 -12.37
N TYR A 44 -7.92 -9.95 -11.69
CA TYR A 44 -8.19 -9.81 -10.26
C TYR A 44 -9.71 -9.98 -10.08
N ASP A 45 -10.22 -11.12 -10.51
CA ASP A 45 -11.45 -11.69 -10.00
C ASP A 45 -11.00 -12.66 -8.90
N SER A 46 -10.39 -12.08 -7.86
CA SER A 46 -10.11 -12.81 -6.63
C SER A 46 -11.45 -12.97 -5.94
N ASP A 47 -12.23 -13.94 -6.39
CA ASP A 47 -13.34 -14.50 -5.63
C ASP A 47 -12.76 -14.91 -4.26
N PRO A 48 -13.18 -14.32 -3.13
CA PRO A 48 -12.59 -14.54 -1.80
C PRO A 48 -12.82 -15.96 -1.24
N THR A 49 -13.25 -16.90 -2.08
CA THR A 49 -13.61 -18.27 -1.73
C THR A 49 -12.44 -19.25 -1.82
N GLN A 50 -11.38 -18.99 -2.59
CA GLN A 50 -10.31 -19.99 -2.79
C GLN A 50 -9.33 -20.15 -1.62
N ASP A 51 -9.02 -19.09 -0.86
CA ASP A 51 -8.13 -19.19 0.32
C ASP A 51 -8.83 -19.72 1.59
N GLN A 52 -10.16 -19.85 1.59
CA GLN A 52 -10.89 -20.41 2.74
C GLN A 52 -10.87 -21.94 2.79
N ALA A 53 -10.55 -22.63 1.69
CA ALA A 53 -10.71 -24.08 1.59
C ALA A 53 -9.67 -24.90 2.36
N ASN A 54 -8.58 -24.29 2.85
CA ASN A 54 -7.48 -25.00 3.53
C ASN A 54 -7.17 -24.47 4.94
N MET A 55 -8.05 -23.64 5.51
CA MET A 55 -7.85 -23.10 6.86
C MET A 55 -8.35 -24.10 7.92
N PRO A 56 -7.56 -24.37 8.99
CA PRO A 56 -7.99 -25.25 10.05
C PRO A 56 -9.29 -24.74 10.70
N PRO A 57 -10.27 -25.61 10.97
CA PRO A 57 -11.66 -25.23 11.28
C PRO A 57 -11.87 -24.51 12.62
N ASN A 58 -10.81 -24.12 13.34
CA ASN A 58 -10.92 -23.54 14.67
C ASN A 58 -9.87 -22.47 14.99
N GLN A 59 -9.39 -21.75 13.97
CA GLN A 59 -8.46 -20.63 14.19
C GLN A 59 -9.23 -19.33 14.47
N PRO A 60 -8.76 -18.48 15.40
CA PRO A 60 -9.32 -17.15 15.60
C PRO A 60 -9.07 -16.29 14.36
N MET A 61 -10.14 -15.75 13.79
CA MET A 61 -10.10 -14.96 12.56
C MET A 61 -10.55 -13.52 12.81
N ILE A 62 -10.03 -12.60 12.01
CA ILE A 62 -10.55 -11.25 11.83
C ILE A 62 -11.17 -11.11 10.43
N LEU A 63 -12.11 -10.20 10.29
CA LEU A 63 -12.74 -9.84 9.02
C LEU A 63 -12.21 -8.49 8.58
N VAL A 64 -11.63 -8.40 7.39
CA VAL A 64 -11.20 -7.13 6.79
C VAL A 64 -12.06 -6.81 5.59
N ASP A 65 -12.84 -5.75 5.69
CA ASP A 65 -13.72 -5.25 4.64
C ASP A 65 -13.12 -4.04 3.96
N ILE A 66 -12.78 -4.22 2.70
CA ILE A 66 -12.21 -3.19 1.83
C ILE A 66 -13.36 -2.63 0.99
N GLN A 67 -13.67 -1.34 1.17
CA GLN A 67 -14.75 -0.64 0.49
C GLN A 67 -14.17 0.45 -0.42
N PRO A 68 -13.94 0.14 -1.71
CA PRO A 68 -13.64 1.14 -2.72
C PRO A 68 -14.89 1.98 -3.01
N LYS A 69 -14.71 3.19 -3.53
CA LYS A 69 -15.82 4.09 -3.86
C LYS A 69 -16.62 3.60 -5.07
N GLU A 70 -15.92 3.10 -6.09
CA GLU A 70 -16.49 2.90 -7.43
C GLU A 70 -16.91 1.45 -7.71
N SER A 71 -16.46 0.49 -6.90
CA SER A 71 -16.69 -0.93 -7.13
C SER A 71 -17.26 -1.65 -5.89
N ARG A 72 -17.67 -2.90 -6.08
CA ARG A 72 -18.18 -3.72 -4.99
C ARG A 72 -17.03 -4.02 -4.02
N GLY A 73 -17.22 -3.70 -2.75
CA GLY A 73 -16.24 -4.02 -1.71
C GLY A 73 -15.92 -5.50 -1.61
N SER A 74 -14.77 -5.81 -1.01
CA SER A 74 -14.29 -7.17 -0.80
C SER A 74 -14.09 -7.46 0.68
N THR A 75 -14.48 -8.65 1.12
CA THR A 75 -14.28 -9.14 2.48
C THR A 75 -13.19 -10.19 2.47
N GLN A 76 -12.17 -10.00 3.30
CA GLN A 76 -11.07 -10.94 3.49
C GLN A 76 -11.11 -11.48 4.91
N ARG A 77 -10.87 -12.80 5.06
CA ARG A 77 -10.73 -13.44 6.36
C ARG A 77 -9.24 -13.66 6.62
N ILE A 78 -8.72 -13.07 7.69
CA ILE A 78 -7.30 -13.15 8.04
C ILE A 78 -7.17 -13.85 9.40
N PRO A 79 -6.29 -14.84 9.55
CA PRO A 79 -6.01 -15.42 10.86
C PRO A 79 -5.42 -14.36 11.79
N LEU A 80 -5.94 -14.26 13.02
CA LEU A 80 -5.48 -13.28 14.02
C LEU A 80 -3.97 -13.42 14.31
N ALA A 81 -3.43 -14.63 14.19
CA ALA A 81 -1.99 -14.89 14.36
C ALA A 81 -1.11 -14.19 13.30
N GLN A 82 -1.64 -13.92 12.12
CA GLN A 82 -0.91 -13.22 11.04
C GLN A 82 -1.05 -11.70 11.16
N ALA A 83 -2.16 -11.22 11.72
CA ALA A 83 -2.47 -9.81 11.84
C ALA A 83 -2.99 -9.49 13.25
N PRO A 84 -2.11 -9.48 14.28
CA PRO A 84 -2.52 -9.22 15.66
C PRO A 84 -2.82 -7.74 15.94
N THR A 85 -2.29 -6.82 15.12
CA THR A 85 -2.53 -5.37 15.21
C THR A 85 -3.24 -4.85 13.96
N LEU A 86 -3.76 -3.63 14.06
CA LEU A 86 -4.45 -2.97 12.97
C LEU A 86 -3.50 -2.67 11.81
N GLN A 87 -2.27 -2.24 12.09
CA GLN A 87 -1.23 -2.04 11.08
C GLN A 87 -0.99 -3.33 10.29
N ALA A 88 -0.79 -4.45 10.98
CA ALA A 88 -0.57 -5.74 10.34
C ALA A 88 -1.77 -6.19 9.48
N ALA A 89 -3.01 -5.89 9.90
CA ALA A 89 -4.20 -6.17 9.11
C ALA A 89 -4.29 -5.32 7.83
N VAL A 90 -3.92 -4.04 7.92
CA VAL A 90 -3.84 -3.13 6.75
C VAL A 90 -2.78 -3.63 5.77
N ASP A 91 -1.63 -4.06 6.27
CA ASP A 91 -0.53 -4.56 5.45
C ASP A 91 -0.90 -5.89 4.77
N GLN A 92 -1.44 -6.84 5.52
CA GLN A 92 -1.84 -8.16 5.02
C GLN A 92 -2.97 -8.06 3.97
N SER A 93 -3.90 -7.12 4.15
CA SER A 93 -4.98 -6.86 3.19
C SER A 93 -4.54 -6.08 1.94
N LYS A 94 -3.29 -5.60 1.93
CA LYS A 94 -2.65 -4.78 0.89
C LYS A 94 -3.41 -3.48 0.62
N ALA A 95 -4.12 -2.93 1.62
CA ALA A 95 -4.94 -1.74 1.43
C ALA A 95 -4.11 -0.51 1.03
N GLY A 96 -2.92 -0.33 1.59
CA GLY A 96 -2.01 0.78 1.22
C GLY A 96 -1.47 0.71 -0.21
N GLY A 97 -1.54 -0.45 -0.86
CA GLY A 97 -1.25 -0.60 -2.29
C GLY A 97 -2.46 -0.37 -3.19
N LYS A 98 -3.67 -0.53 -2.65
CA LYS A 98 -4.93 -0.37 -3.38
C LYS A 98 -5.44 1.08 -3.38
N PHE A 99 -5.30 1.75 -2.24
CA PHE A 99 -5.85 3.09 -2.02
C PHE A 99 -4.76 4.09 -1.69
N LYS A 100 -4.85 5.27 -2.30
CA LYS A 100 -3.95 6.38 -1.99
C LYS A 100 -4.25 7.00 -0.62
N ARG A 101 -5.55 7.13 -0.31
CA ARG A 101 -6.08 7.64 0.97
C ARG A 101 -7.26 6.76 1.39
N PHE A 102 -7.42 6.55 2.69
CA PHE A 102 -8.48 5.72 3.23
C PHE A 102 -8.66 5.95 4.73
N HIS A 103 -9.86 5.63 5.22
CA HIS A 103 -10.21 5.64 6.63
C HIS A 103 -10.34 4.21 7.15
N ILE A 104 -9.97 4.02 8.42
CA ILE A 104 -10.02 2.72 9.07
C ILE A 104 -10.93 2.81 10.30
N ALA A 105 -11.85 1.88 10.42
CA ALA A 105 -12.64 1.68 11.63
C ALA A 105 -12.69 0.20 12.01
N VAL A 106 -12.62 -0.11 13.29
CA VAL A 106 -12.85 -1.46 13.82
C VAL A 106 -14.22 -1.49 14.46
N SER A 107 -15.03 -2.47 14.07
CA SER A 107 -16.28 -2.83 14.74
C SER A 107 -16.01 -4.07 15.58
N ARG A 108 -16.05 -3.88 16.91
CA ARG A 108 -15.85 -4.94 17.90
C ARG A 108 -17.17 -5.35 18.52
N LEU A 109 -17.40 -6.66 18.63
CA LEU A 109 -18.57 -7.18 19.32
C LEU A 109 -18.53 -6.82 20.81
N PRO A 110 -19.68 -6.56 21.44
CA PRO A 110 -19.74 -6.26 22.86
C PRO A 110 -19.27 -7.47 23.69
N GLN A 111 -18.58 -7.19 24.80
CA GLN A 111 -18.13 -8.24 25.74
C GLN A 111 -19.29 -8.89 26.51
N TYR A 112 -20.44 -8.21 26.56
CA TYR A 112 -21.64 -8.66 27.26
C TYR A 112 -22.81 -8.80 26.28
N PRO A 113 -23.65 -9.85 26.44
CA PRO A 113 -24.81 -10.04 25.59
C PRO A 113 -25.78 -8.86 25.70
N GLY A 114 -26.25 -8.36 24.56
CA GLY A 114 -27.16 -7.21 24.48
C GLY A 114 -26.48 -5.83 24.46
N GLY A 115 -25.15 -5.76 24.55
CA GLY A 115 -24.40 -4.52 24.34
C GLY A 115 -24.42 -4.04 22.88
N GLN A 116 -24.16 -2.75 22.67
CA GLN A 116 -23.94 -2.22 21.32
C GLN A 116 -22.51 -2.55 20.85
N PRO A 117 -22.30 -2.82 19.54
CA PRO A 117 -20.95 -2.95 18.98
C PRO A 117 -20.12 -1.69 19.25
N GLN A 118 -18.86 -1.89 19.62
CA GLN A 118 -17.91 -0.80 19.85
C GLN A 118 -17.26 -0.42 18.53
N LYS A 119 -17.32 0.86 18.17
CA LYS A 119 -16.62 1.43 17.01
C LYS A 119 -15.33 2.09 17.47
N LEU A 120 -14.20 1.59 17.00
CA LEU A 120 -12.87 2.17 17.23
C LEU A 120 -12.40 2.80 15.93
N VAL A 121 -12.14 4.11 15.92
CA VAL A 121 -11.69 4.83 14.73
C VAL A 121 -10.18 4.96 14.79
N SER A 122 -9.50 4.58 13.70
CA SER A 122 -8.05 4.70 13.59
C SER A 122 -7.67 5.70 12.50
N LYS A 123 -6.50 6.31 12.65
CA LYS A 123 -5.92 7.24 11.69
C LYS A 123 -4.76 6.57 10.99
N TYR A 124 -4.76 6.63 9.66
CA TYR A 124 -3.64 6.17 8.85
C TYR A 124 -2.88 7.39 8.33
N ASP A 125 -1.59 7.46 8.59
CA ASP A 125 -0.72 8.47 8.00
C ASP A 125 -0.37 8.05 6.57
N HIS A 126 -0.87 8.79 5.59
CA HIS A 126 -0.63 8.49 4.17
C HIS A 126 0.78 8.86 3.69
N ILE A 127 1.50 9.70 4.44
CA ILE A 127 2.88 10.11 4.14
C ILE A 127 3.85 9.08 4.67
N GLU A 128 3.73 8.74 5.97
CA GLU A 128 4.58 7.73 6.61
C GLU A 128 4.13 6.29 6.30
N LYS A 129 2.94 6.14 5.71
CA LYS A 129 2.29 4.86 5.38
C LYS A 129 2.12 3.95 6.59
N ALA A 130 1.85 4.55 7.75
CA ALA A 130 1.78 3.87 9.02
C ALA A 130 0.60 4.37 9.86
N ILE A 131 0.11 3.51 10.73
CA ILE A 131 -0.83 3.86 11.79
C ILE A 131 -0.01 4.30 13.01
N PRO A 132 -0.22 5.51 13.54
CA PRO A 132 0.44 5.93 14.78
C PRO A 132 0.08 4.98 15.92
N PHE A 133 1.04 4.72 16.82
CA PHE A 133 0.87 3.74 17.91
C PHE A 133 -0.40 3.97 18.76
N GLU A 134 -0.81 5.23 18.95
CA GLU A 134 -2.03 5.62 19.68
C GLU A 134 -3.33 5.08 19.04
N TYR A 135 -3.29 4.81 17.73
CA TYR A 135 -4.42 4.33 16.92
C TYR A 135 -4.20 2.90 16.39
N ASP A 136 -3.08 2.24 16.72
CA ASP A 136 -2.78 0.87 16.34
C ASP A 136 -3.33 -0.12 17.38
N TYR A 137 -4.63 -0.38 17.28
CA TYR A 137 -5.32 -1.25 18.22
C TYR A 137 -4.90 -2.71 18.06
N GLN A 138 -4.78 -3.42 19.19
CA GLN A 138 -4.74 -4.88 19.18
C GLN A 138 -6.11 -5.43 18.79
N LEU A 139 -6.09 -6.34 17.81
CA LEU A 139 -7.29 -6.98 17.28
C LEU A 139 -7.66 -8.22 18.09
N GLN A 140 -8.95 -8.53 18.09
CA GLN A 140 -9.55 -9.68 18.75
C GLN A 140 -10.25 -10.57 17.73
N ALA A 141 -10.43 -11.85 18.08
CA ALA A 141 -11.16 -12.77 17.24
C ALA A 141 -12.60 -12.27 17.01
N GLY A 142 -13.04 -12.24 15.76
CA GLY A 142 -14.34 -11.72 15.36
C GLY A 142 -14.40 -10.20 15.16
N ASP A 143 -13.31 -9.47 15.39
CA ASP A 143 -13.25 -8.05 15.03
C ASP A 143 -13.43 -7.88 13.51
N ARG A 144 -14.18 -6.84 13.15
CA ARG A 144 -14.40 -6.43 11.77
C ARG A 144 -13.68 -5.11 11.50
N VAL A 145 -12.58 -5.18 10.77
CA VAL A 145 -11.84 -4.02 10.30
C VAL A 145 -12.45 -3.56 8.99
N VAL A 146 -12.87 -2.30 8.93
CA VAL A 146 -13.47 -1.68 7.75
C VAL A 146 -12.50 -0.62 7.24
N ILE A 147 -12.08 -0.77 5.99
CA ILE A 147 -11.18 0.14 5.28
C ILE A 147 -11.98 0.76 4.15
N VAL A 148 -12.20 2.06 4.22
CA VAL A 148 -13.00 2.81 3.24
C VAL A 148 -12.09 3.75 2.46
N GLU A 149 -12.13 3.68 1.14
CA GLU A 149 -11.39 4.60 0.27
C GLU A 149 -11.85 6.05 0.47
N ASP A 150 -10.87 6.95 0.58
CA ASP A 150 -11.10 8.39 0.58
C ASP A 150 -10.70 8.94 -0.80
N PRO A 151 -11.68 9.33 -1.65
CA PRO A 151 -11.42 9.83 -2.99
C PRO A 151 -10.95 11.29 -3.02
N SER A 152 -10.85 11.96 -1.87
CA SER A 152 -10.53 13.38 -1.83
C SER A 152 -9.15 13.65 -2.44
N ASN A 153 -9.16 14.41 -3.54
CA ASN A 153 -7.96 14.91 -4.16
C ASN A 153 -7.60 16.28 -3.58
N THR A 154 -6.31 16.59 -3.50
CA THR A 154 -5.81 17.88 -2.99
C THR A 154 -6.40 19.08 -3.74
N MET A 155 -6.87 18.91 -4.97
CA MET A 155 -7.58 19.94 -5.73
C MET A 155 -8.98 20.21 -5.17
N ASP A 156 -9.74 19.19 -4.77
CA ASP A 156 -11.08 19.37 -4.19
C ASP A 156 -11.02 20.12 -2.85
N ASP A 157 -9.97 19.86 -2.05
CA ASP A 157 -9.75 20.57 -0.78
C ASP A 157 -9.43 22.06 -1.00
N ILE A 158 -8.67 22.39 -2.06
CA ILE A 158 -8.32 23.78 -2.41
C ILE A 158 -9.52 24.52 -3.03
N PHE A 159 -10.24 23.89 -3.96
CA PHE A 159 -11.40 24.51 -4.61
C PHE A 159 -12.60 24.63 -3.65
N GLY A 160 -12.83 23.65 -2.77
CA GLY A 160 -13.82 23.78 -1.69
C GLY A 160 -13.55 24.96 -0.75
N GLY A 161 -12.27 25.21 -0.43
CA GLY A 161 -11.83 26.34 0.39
C GLY A 161 -11.99 27.72 -0.28
N ILE A 162 -11.97 27.80 -1.61
CA ILE A 162 -12.10 29.08 -2.35
C ILE A 162 -13.56 29.43 -2.65
N VAL A 163 -14.43 28.43 -2.85
CA VAL A 163 -15.86 28.66 -3.13
C VAL A 163 -16.65 28.93 -1.84
N GLY A 164 -16.18 28.44 -0.69
CA GLY A 164 -16.80 28.66 0.63
C GLY A 164 -16.99 30.14 1.02
N PRO A 165 -15.96 31.00 0.94
CA PRO A 165 -16.07 32.42 1.28
C PRO A 165 -17.06 33.17 0.37
N LEU A 166 -17.07 32.86 -0.93
CA LEU A 166 -17.99 33.49 -1.89
C LEU A 166 -19.45 33.07 -1.66
N ARG A 167 -19.69 31.82 -1.26
CA ARG A 167 -21.03 31.32 -0.94
C ARG A 167 -21.54 31.82 0.42
N ALA A 168 -20.66 31.96 1.40
CA ALA A 168 -20.97 32.58 2.70
C ALA A 168 -21.29 34.08 2.55
N MET A 169 -20.60 34.78 1.65
CA MET A 169 -20.93 36.17 1.29
C MET A 169 -22.23 36.29 0.46
N ALA A 170 -22.65 35.23 -0.21
CA ALA A 170 -23.92 35.15 -0.95
C ALA A 170 -25.09 34.59 -0.11
N GLY A 171 -24.92 34.40 1.21
CA GLY A 171 -25.98 33.99 2.13
C GLY A 171 -26.30 32.49 2.16
N GLY A 172 -25.44 31.63 1.60
CA GLY A 172 -25.61 30.17 1.67
C GLY A 172 -24.98 29.59 2.94
N GLU A 173 -25.78 28.98 3.81
CA GLU A 173 -25.30 28.24 4.97
C GLU A 173 -24.27 27.18 4.55
N ALA A 174 -23.11 27.19 5.22
CA ALA A 174 -22.12 26.14 5.11
C ALA A 174 -22.67 24.88 5.81
N ALA A 175 -23.25 23.97 5.02
CA ALA A 175 -23.62 22.64 5.47
C ALA A 175 -22.35 21.83 5.76
N HIS A 176 -21.76 22.06 6.93
CA HIS A 176 -20.71 21.23 7.49
C HIS A 176 -21.35 20.07 8.26
N THR A 177 -22.06 19.20 7.54
CA THR A 177 -22.48 17.89 8.04
C THR A 177 -21.60 16.84 7.38
N SER A 178 -20.43 16.65 7.97
CA SER A 178 -19.71 15.38 7.88
C SER A 178 -20.63 14.28 8.44
N PRO A 179 -20.91 13.18 7.73
CA PRO A 179 -21.59 12.02 8.29
C PRO A 179 -20.68 11.17 9.22
N PHE A 180 -19.47 11.65 9.51
CA PHE A 180 -18.52 11.07 10.46
C PHE A 180 -18.33 11.96 11.68
#